data_AF-A0A497Q1R3-F1
#
_entry.id   AF-A0A497Q1R3-F1
#
_cell.length_a   1.000
_cell.length_b   1.000
_cell.length_c   1.000
_cell.angle_alpha   90.00
_cell.angle_beta   90.00
_cell.angle_gamma   90.00
#
_symmetry.space_group_name_H-M   'P 1'
#
loop_
_entity.id
_entity.type
_entity.pdbx_description
1 polymer ?
#
loop_
_entity_poly.entity_id
_entity_poly.type
_entity_poly.pdbx_seq_one_letter_code
_entity_poly.pdbx_strand_id
1 'polypeptide(L)'
;MQDSDSTDRVLLDSWLVMTTLVCGNPGVRVGSFVFCNSYRYPALHAKMGTTLDVLSDGRFEFGIGAGWKQLEYEAYVIPFPDSLMCVSQLEEALQIIRGIWTEDKFTFAGSHYAMKDLVTSPNLCRDRIRLSGLAPCTGGNDYLRCQHASTTASISHGHSLLMTLSQSLHRLTR
;
A
#
# COMPACT_ATOMS: atom_id res chain seq x y z
N MET A 1 7.00 -24.17 2.93
CA MET A 1 6.76 -23.89 4.36
C MET A 1 5.48 -23.07 4.47
N GLN A 2 4.34 -23.73 4.23
CA GLN A 2 3.00 -23.21 4.48
C GLN A 2 2.53 -24.00 5.70
N ASP A 3 2.91 -23.55 6.90
CA ASP A 3 2.46 -24.21 8.12
C ASP A 3 0.95 -23.98 8.24
N SER A 4 0.19 -25.06 8.05
CA SER A 4 -1.25 -25.14 8.22
C SER A 4 -1.67 -24.95 9.69
N ASP A 5 -0.71 -24.94 10.61
CA ASP A 5 -0.93 -24.84 12.05
C ASP A 5 -0.48 -23.47 12.57
N SER A 6 -1.26 -22.44 12.23
CA SER A 6 -1.06 -21.08 12.76
C SER A 6 -1.87 -20.81 14.04
N THR A 7 -2.50 -21.85 14.58
CA THR A 7 -3.46 -21.80 15.69
C THR A 7 -2.84 -21.33 17.01
N ASP A 8 -1.53 -21.50 17.17
CA ASP A 8 -0.78 -21.07 18.36
C ASP A 8 -0.33 -19.59 18.32
N ARG A 9 -0.63 -18.86 17.24
CA ARG A 9 -0.22 -17.46 17.09
C ARG A 9 -1.38 -16.51 17.31
N VAL A 10 -1.17 -15.51 18.15
CA VAL A 10 -2.10 -14.40 18.33
C VAL A 10 -2.10 -13.55 17.06
N LEU A 11 -3.09 -13.74 16.19
CA LEU A 11 -3.28 -12.97 14.95
C LEU A 11 -4.07 -11.70 15.26
N LEU A 12 -3.37 -10.65 15.67
CA LEU A 12 -3.98 -9.35 15.94
C LEU A 12 -4.24 -8.59 14.64
N ASP A 13 -5.36 -7.86 14.58
CA ASP A 13 -5.62 -6.94 13.47
C ASP A 13 -4.63 -5.78 13.52
N SER A 14 -3.92 -5.56 12.41
CA SER A 14 -2.84 -4.60 12.33
C SER A 14 -3.30 -3.15 12.46
N TRP A 15 -4.53 -2.81 12.02
CA TRP A 15 -5.06 -1.47 12.22
C TRP A 15 -5.28 -1.17 13.69
N LEU A 16 -5.88 -2.12 14.42
CA LEU A 16 -6.14 -1.97 15.86
C LEU A 16 -4.85 -1.89 16.68
N VAL A 17 -3.87 -2.74 16.37
CA VAL A 17 -2.56 -2.72 17.03
C VAL A 17 -1.85 -1.39 16.79
N MET A 18 -1.76 -0.93 15.54
CA MET A 18 -1.10 0.33 15.23
C MET A 18 -1.80 1.53 15.87
N THR A 19 -3.13 1.56 15.86
CA THR A 19 -3.92 2.62 16.52
C THR A 19 -3.62 2.67 18.01
N THR A 20 -3.59 1.52 18.67
CA THR A 20 -3.28 1.42 20.11
C THR A 20 -1.86 1.90 20.39
N LEU A 21 -0.89 1.51 19.56
CA LEU A 21 0.51 1.89 19.72
C LEU A 21 0.72 3.40 19.58
N VAL A 22 0.16 4.05 18.55
CA VAL A 22 0.39 5.48 18.31
C VAL A 22 -0.25 6.38 19.36
N CYS A 23 -1.40 5.96 19.90
CA CYS A 23 -2.11 6.69 20.95
C CYS A 23 -1.43 6.56 22.32
N GLY A 24 -0.88 5.38 22.64
CA GLY A 24 -0.21 5.14 23.92
C GLY A 24 1.24 5.63 23.97
N ASN A 25 1.87 5.87 22.82
CA ASN A 25 3.31 6.15 22.73
C ASN A 25 3.59 7.37 21.85
N PRO A 26 3.74 8.57 22.46
CA PRO A 26 4.21 9.75 21.77
C PRO A 26 5.60 9.49 21.14
N GLY A 27 5.75 9.74 19.85
CA GLY A 27 7.03 9.62 19.12
C GLY A 27 7.26 8.33 18.34
N VAL A 28 6.47 7.27 18.54
CA VAL A 28 6.62 6.02 17.77
C VAL A 28 6.08 6.18 16.33
N ARG A 29 6.85 5.77 15.33
CA ARG A 29 6.36 5.65 13.95
C ARG A 29 5.82 4.26 13.71
N VAL A 30 4.69 4.15 13.01
CA VAL A 30 4.07 2.87 12.68
C VAL A 30 3.83 2.79 11.18
N GLY A 31 3.89 1.58 10.64
CA GLY A 31 3.54 1.33 9.26
C GLY A 31 3.23 -0.12 9.01
N SER A 32 2.51 -0.38 7.93
CA SER A 32 2.12 -1.73 7.51
C SER A 32 3.13 -2.32 6.54
N PHE A 33 3.40 -3.63 6.68
CA PHE A 33 4.22 -4.39 5.74
C PHE A 33 3.59 -5.75 5.40
N VAL A 34 2.57 -5.82 4.53
CA VAL A 34 1.72 -4.73 4.03
C VAL A 34 0.26 -5.09 4.27
N PHE A 35 -0.64 -4.11 4.20
CA PHE A 35 -2.07 -4.40 4.19
C PHE A 35 -2.45 -5.21 2.95
N CYS A 36 -3.42 -6.11 3.11
CA CYS A 36 -4.07 -6.75 1.99
C CYS A 36 -5.17 -5.85 1.43
N ASN A 37 -5.09 -5.54 0.14
CA ASN A 37 -6.10 -4.74 -0.56
C ASN A 37 -7.49 -5.37 -0.46
N SER A 38 -7.58 -6.68 -0.63
CA SER A 38 -8.86 -7.38 -0.73
C SER A 38 -9.63 -7.49 0.60
N TYR A 39 -8.99 -7.19 1.74
CA TYR A 39 -9.64 -7.36 3.05
C TYR A 39 -10.64 -6.25 3.39
N ARG A 40 -10.54 -5.09 2.73
CA ARG A 40 -11.41 -3.93 2.96
C ARG A 40 -11.55 -3.14 1.68
N TYR A 41 -12.68 -2.45 1.50
CA TYR A 41 -12.85 -1.55 0.38
C TYR A 41 -11.77 -0.44 0.36
N PRO A 42 -11.29 -0.02 -0.82
CA PRO A 42 -10.21 0.97 -0.93
C PRO A 42 -10.56 2.31 -0.30
N ALA A 43 -11.83 2.74 -0.39
CA ALA A 43 -12.30 3.95 0.28
C ALA A 43 -12.21 3.85 1.81
N LEU A 44 -12.45 2.66 2.37
CA LEU A 44 -12.32 2.42 3.81
C LEU A 44 -10.85 2.39 4.23
N HIS A 45 -9.97 1.73 3.46
CA HIS A 45 -8.51 1.79 3.67
C HIS A 45 -8.00 3.23 3.68
N ALA A 46 -8.44 4.05 2.72
CA ALA A 46 -8.10 5.46 2.67
C ALA A 46 -8.55 6.19 3.94
N LYS A 47 -9.80 5.97 4.38
CA LYS A 47 -10.35 6.62 5.58
C LYS A 47 -9.64 6.21 6.86
N MET A 48 -9.38 4.93 7.02
CA MET A 48 -8.61 4.40 8.16
C MET A 48 -7.19 4.98 8.17
N GLY A 49 -6.56 5.07 7.00
CA GLY A 49 -5.25 5.70 6.84
C GLY A 49 -5.25 7.18 7.25
N THR A 50 -6.25 7.96 6.81
CA THR A 50 -6.38 9.38 7.22
C THR A 50 -6.56 9.53 8.72
N THR A 51 -7.40 8.68 9.31
CA THR A 51 -7.67 8.70 10.75
C THR A 51 -6.40 8.40 11.53
N LEU A 52 -5.64 7.38 11.12
CA LEU A 52 -4.41 7.01 11.80
C LEU A 52 -3.29 8.03 11.61
N ASP A 53 -3.18 8.70 10.45
CA ASP A 53 -2.21 9.80 10.27
C ASP A 53 -2.52 10.97 11.20
N VAL A 54 -3.81 11.33 11.35
CA VAL A 54 -4.24 12.40 12.27
C VAL A 54 -3.96 12.00 13.72
N LEU A 55 -4.36 10.80 14.15
CA LEU A 55 -4.10 10.32 15.52
C LEU A 55 -2.61 10.20 15.82
N SER A 56 -1.80 9.89 14.81
CA SER A 56 -0.36 9.73 14.94
C SER A 56 0.43 11.02 14.68
N ASP A 57 -0.22 12.14 14.37
CA ASP A 57 0.45 13.39 13.98
C ASP A 57 1.50 13.18 12.85
N GLY A 58 1.11 12.49 11.78
CA GLY A 58 1.98 12.26 10.62
C GLY A 58 3.05 11.18 10.80
N ARG A 59 2.93 10.33 11.82
CA ARG A 59 3.87 9.22 12.10
C ARG A 59 3.45 7.89 11.47
N PHE A 60 2.42 7.89 10.63
CA PHE A 60 1.92 6.72 9.94
C PHE A 60 2.52 6.57 8.53
N GLU A 61 2.93 5.35 8.18
CA GLU A 61 3.38 4.97 6.85
C GLU A 61 2.45 3.89 6.28
N PHE A 62 1.80 4.17 5.15
CA PHE A 62 0.81 3.27 4.56
C PHE A 62 1.43 2.35 3.51
N GLY A 63 1.54 1.07 3.84
CA GLY A 63 1.91 -0.01 2.92
C GLY A 63 0.71 -0.90 2.56
N ILE A 64 0.47 -1.12 1.27
CA ILE A 64 -0.61 -1.97 0.76
C ILE A 64 -0.08 -2.88 -0.36
N GLY A 65 -0.61 -4.09 -0.43
CA GLY A 65 -0.32 -5.09 -1.46
C GLY A 65 -1.60 -5.78 -1.94
N ALA A 66 -1.49 -6.50 -3.06
CA ALA A 66 -2.64 -7.09 -3.75
C ALA A 66 -3.26 -8.26 -2.97
N GLY A 67 -2.46 -8.95 -2.15
CA GLY A 67 -2.83 -10.16 -1.42
C GLY A 67 -2.45 -11.43 -2.19
N TRP A 68 -2.10 -12.48 -1.45
CA TRP A 68 -1.51 -13.70 -2.04
C TRP A 68 -1.91 -15.00 -1.33
N LYS A 69 -2.40 -14.93 -0.09
CA LYS A 69 -2.59 -16.10 0.77
C LYS A 69 -4.05 -16.59 0.74
N GLN A 70 -4.35 -17.46 -0.22
CA GLN A 70 -5.69 -18.01 -0.46
C GLN A 70 -6.37 -18.58 0.81
N LEU A 71 -5.62 -19.30 1.66
CA LEU A 71 -6.18 -19.87 2.90
C LEU A 71 -6.80 -18.81 3.83
N GLU A 72 -6.23 -17.61 3.90
CA GLU A 72 -6.82 -16.53 4.70
C GLU A 72 -8.08 -15.97 4.05
N TYR A 73 -8.11 -15.87 2.72
CA TYR A 73 -9.29 -15.44 1.99
C TYR A 73 -10.47 -16.38 2.25
N GLU A 74 -10.24 -17.69 2.16
CA GLU A 74 -11.24 -18.71 2.46
C GLU A 74 -11.71 -18.62 3.91
N ALA A 75 -10.79 -18.48 4.87
CA ALA A 75 -11.11 -18.36 6.29
C ALA A 75 -11.92 -17.09 6.63
N TYR A 76 -11.64 -15.96 5.97
CA TYR A 76 -12.39 -14.71 6.13
C TYR A 76 -13.64 -14.62 5.23
N VAL A 77 -13.92 -15.65 4.42
CA VAL A 77 -15.05 -15.69 3.47
C VAL A 77 -14.95 -14.53 2.45
N ILE A 78 -13.74 -14.26 1.98
CA ILE A 78 -13.44 -13.26 0.96
C ILE A 78 -13.17 -14.01 -0.36
N PRO A 79 -13.80 -13.61 -1.48
CA PRO A 79 -13.49 -14.20 -2.77
C PRO A 79 -12.00 -14.02 -3.11
N PHE A 80 -11.30 -15.12 -3.41
CA PHE A 80 -9.90 -15.08 -3.85
C PHE A 80 -9.87 -14.88 -5.37
N PRO A 81 -9.48 -13.69 -5.88
CA PRO A 81 -9.37 -13.46 -7.31
C PRO A 81 -8.12 -14.15 -7.87
N ASP A 82 -8.05 -14.31 -9.19
CA ASP A 82 -6.79 -14.68 -9.83
C ASP A 82 -5.73 -13.57 -9.67
N SER A 83 -4.46 -13.94 -9.85
CA SER A 83 -3.33 -13.03 -9.62
C SER A 83 -3.37 -11.75 -10.45
N LEU A 84 -3.88 -11.78 -11.70
CA LEU A 84 -3.97 -10.60 -12.56
C LEU A 84 -5.07 -9.67 -12.07
N MET A 85 -6.20 -10.24 -11.69
CA MET A 85 -7.32 -9.54 -11.09
C MET A 85 -6.90 -8.84 -9.79
N CYS A 86 -6.16 -9.51 -8.90
CA CYS A 86 -5.62 -8.91 -7.67
C CYS A 86 -4.76 -7.66 -7.94
N VAL A 87 -3.90 -7.72 -8.96
CA VAL A 87 -3.03 -6.58 -9.34
C VAL A 87 -3.86 -5.45 -9.94
N SER A 88 -4.82 -5.74 -10.81
CA SER A 88 -5.70 -4.73 -11.41
C SER A 88 -6.59 -4.04 -10.35
N GLN A 89 -7.11 -4.80 -9.39
CA GLN A 89 -7.83 -4.26 -8.24
C GLN A 89 -6.93 -3.39 -7.35
N LEU A 90 -5.67 -3.76 -7.15
CA LEU A 90 -4.72 -2.93 -6.40
C LEU A 90 -4.45 -1.62 -7.13
N GLU A 91 -4.28 -1.65 -8.45
CA GLU A 91 -4.04 -0.45 -9.25
C GLU A 91 -5.18 0.57 -9.11
N GLU A 92 -6.43 0.15 -9.25
CA GLU A 92 -7.59 1.01 -9.03
C GLU A 92 -7.69 1.49 -7.57
N ALA A 93 -7.43 0.61 -6.61
CA ALA A 93 -7.42 0.95 -5.20
C ALA A 93 -6.40 2.07 -4.88
N LEU A 94 -5.22 2.03 -5.49
CA LEU A 94 -4.19 3.07 -5.32
C LEU A 94 -4.66 4.42 -5.87
N GLN A 95 -5.35 4.44 -7.01
CA GLN A 95 -5.93 5.66 -7.57
C GLN A 95 -6.99 6.25 -6.61
N ILE A 96 -7.87 5.38 -6.09
CA ILE A 96 -8.90 5.75 -5.12
C ILE A 96 -8.29 6.32 -3.84
N ILE A 97 -7.32 5.62 -3.25
CA ILE A 97 -6.71 6.02 -1.97
C ILE A 97 -6.02 7.38 -2.13
N ARG A 98 -5.27 7.58 -3.22
CA ARG A 98 -4.65 8.88 -3.51
C ARG A 98 -5.67 9.99 -3.65
N GLY A 99 -6.69 9.78 -4.49
CA GLY A 99 -7.74 10.78 -4.71
C GLY A 99 -8.44 11.19 -3.41
N ILE A 100 -8.77 10.23 -2.55
CA ILE A 100 -9.36 10.52 -1.23
C ILE A 100 -8.41 11.33 -0.34
N TRP A 101 -7.10 11.10 -0.41
CA TRP A 101 -6.14 11.82 0.42
C TRP A 101 -5.79 13.22 -0.08
N THR A 102 -5.98 13.50 -1.37
CA THR A 102 -5.56 14.75 -2.00
C THR A 102 -6.70 15.68 -2.38
N GLU A 103 -7.93 15.19 -2.48
CA GLU A 103 -9.10 15.97 -2.90
C GLU A 103 -10.08 16.17 -1.73
N ASP A 104 -10.98 17.16 -1.82
CA ASP A 104 -12.04 17.40 -0.81
C ASP A 104 -13.31 16.58 -1.08
N LYS A 105 -13.56 16.28 -2.36
CA LYS A 105 -14.61 15.40 -2.85
C LYS A 105 -14.03 14.54 -3.96
N PHE A 106 -14.30 13.24 -3.92
CA PHE A 106 -13.71 12.29 -4.86
C PHE A 106 -14.79 11.42 -5.53
N THR A 107 -14.64 11.22 -6.84
CA THR A 107 -15.47 10.34 -7.66
C THR A 107 -14.55 9.46 -8.50
N PHE A 108 -14.87 8.17 -8.61
CA PHE A 108 -14.08 7.21 -9.36
C PHE A 108 -14.97 6.20 -10.06
N ALA A 109 -14.62 5.84 -11.29
CA ALA A 109 -15.30 4.83 -12.07
C ALA A 109 -14.26 3.98 -12.80
N GLY A 110 -13.94 2.82 -12.22
CA GLY A 110 -13.07 1.81 -12.78
C GLY A 110 -13.82 0.54 -13.16
N SER A 111 -13.06 -0.49 -13.52
CA SER A 111 -13.56 -1.81 -13.85
C SER A 111 -13.98 -2.60 -12.61
N HIS A 112 -13.30 -2.37 -11.47
CA HIS A 112 -13.55 -3.10 -10.22
C HIS A 112 -14.29 -2.26 -9.19
N TYR A 113 -14.04 -0.96 -9.17
CA TYR A 113 -14.62 -0.06 -8.18
C TYR A 113 -15.29 1.14 -8.81
N ALA A 114 -16.45 1.52 -8.25
CA ALA A 114 -17.12 2.76 -8.59
C ALA A 114 -17.60 3.46 -7.31
N MET A 115 -17.43 4.77 -7.26
CA MET A 115 -17.91 5.64 -6.17
C MET A 115 -18.19 7.04 -6.69
N LYS A 116 -19.10 7.74 -6.02
CA LYS A 116 -19.57 9.05 -6.44
C LYS A 116 -19.68 9.99 -5.25
N ASP A 117 -19.21 11.23 -5.46
CA ASP A 117 -19.36 12.36 -4.52
C ASP A 117 -18.93 12.05 -3.07
N LEU A 118 -17.86 11.26 -2.91
CA LEU A 118 -17.36 10.87 -1.59
C LEU A 118 -16.67 12.06 -0.91
N VAL A 119 -17.14 12.42 0.29
CA VAL A 119 -16.50 13.43 1.14
C VAL A 119 -15.28 12.84 1.82
N THR A 120 -14.14 13.49 1.67
CA THR A 120 -12.84 12.92 2.06
C THR A 120 -12.38 13.36 3.46
N SER A 121 -12.91 14.46 4.01
CA SER A 121 -12.45 15.06 5.27
C SER A 121 -12.51 14.12 6.49
N PRO A 122 -11.41 13.95 7.27
CA PRO A 122 -10.11 14.59 7.08
C PRO A 122 -9.33 13.96 5.92
N ASN A 123 -8.72 14.78 5.06
CA ASN A 123 -7.78 14.37 4.03
C ASN A 123 -6.33 14.63 4.49
N LEU A 124 -5.35 13.96 3.88
CA LEU A 124 -3.94 14.10 4.26
C LEU A 124 -3.29 15.33 3.62
N CYS A 125 -3.89 15.88 2.56
CA CYS A 125 -3.32 16.90 1.67
C CYS A 125 -1.96 16.50 1.06
N ARG A 126 -1.57 15.21 1.12
CA ARG A 126 -0.28 14.67 0.65
C ARG A 126 -0.36 13.18 0.36
N ASP A 127 0.42 12.70 -0.62
CA ASP A 127 0.60 11.27 -0.90
C ASP A 127 1.71 10.68 0.01
N ARG A 128 1.38 9.61 0.75
CA ARG A 128 2.31 8.85 1.61
C ARG A 128 2.28 7.35 1.33
N ILE A 129 1.78 6.92 0.18
CA ILE A 129 1.74 5.50 -0.15
C ILE A 129 3.17 4.97 -0.35
N ARG A 130 3.56 3.97 0.44
CA ARG A 130 4.75 3.15 0.17
C ARG A 130 4.31 1.82 -0.41
N LEU A 131 4.61 1.62 -1.68
CA LEU A 131 4.56 0.28 -2.27
C LEU A 131 5.79 -0.48 -1.76
N SER A 132 5.61 -1.42 -0.83
CA SER A 132 6.63 -2.46 -0.69
C SER A 132 6.70 -3.17 -2.03
N GLY A 133 7.88 -3.27 -2.65
CA GLY A 133 8.05 -3.95 -3.94
C GLY A 133 7.19 -5.20 -3.98
N LEU A 134 6.27 -5.25 -4.95
CA LEU A 134 5.19 -6.24 -5.04
C LEU A 134 5.70 -7.62 -4.60
N ALA A 135 5.23 -8.11 -3.46
CA ALA A 135 5.25 -9.55 -3.23
C ALA A 135 4.41 -10.13 -4.37
N PRO A 136 4.98 -10.97 -5.26
CA PRO A 136 4.25 -11.50 -6.39
C PRO A 136 3.00 -12.22 -5.87
N CYS A 137 1.87 -11.98 -6.52
CA CYS A 137 0.64 -12.76 -6.29
C CYS A 137 0.80 -14.25 -6.67
N THR A 138 1.98 -14.63 -7.16
CA THR A 138 2.37 -15.99 -7.51
C THR A 138 3.20 -16.57 -6.38
N GLY A 139 2.70 -17.60 -5.70
CA GLY A 139 3.54 -18.46 -4.87
C GLY A 139 4.62 -19.10 -5.74
N GLY A 140 5.79 -18.47 -5.83
CA GLY A 140 6.88 -18.89 -6.70
C GLY A 140 8.02 -17.87 -6.72
N ASN A 141 9.25 -18.37 -6.87
CA ASN A 141 10.53 -17.68 -6.68
C ASN A 141 10.90 -16.67 -7.79
N ASP A 142 9.93 -15.97 -8.40
CA ASP A 142 10.15 -15.11 -9.57
C ASP A 142 10.04 -13.62 -9.23
N TYR A 143 11.04 -13.14 -8.50
CA TYR A 143 11.19 -11.76 -8.02
C TYR A 143 11.40 -10.71 -9.15
N LEU A 144 11.83 -11.14 -10.33
CA LEU A 144 12.43 -10.26 -11.35
C LEU A 144 11.44 -9.61 -12.33
N ARG A 145 10.22 -10.13 -12.46
CA ARG A 145 9.27 -9.63 -13.50
C ARG A 145 8.43 -8.44 -13.04
N CYS A 146 8.25 -8.23 -11.73
CA CYS A 146 7.42 -7.15 -11.18
C CYS A 146 8.15 -5.80 -11.04
N GLN A 147 9.49 -5.75 -11.20
CA GLN A 147 10.26 -4.50 -11.11
C GLN A 147 9.92 -3.48 -12.21
N HIS A 148 9.36 -3.91 -13.35
CA HIS A 148 9.02 -2.97 -14.42
C HIS A 148 7.79 -2.10 -14.10
N ALA A 149 6.89 -2.55 -13.22
CA ALA A 149 5.70 -1.79 -12.84
C ALA A 149 5.97 -0.75 -11.73
N SER A 150 7.03 -0.93 -10.92
CA SER A 150 7.38 -0.03 -9.81
C SER A 150 8.27 1.15 -10.21
N THR A 151 8.90 1.11 -11.39
CA THR A 151 9.82 2.17 -11.84
C THR A 151 9.09 3.45 -12.25
N THR A 152 7.85 3.37 -12.70
CA THR A 152 7.06 4.53 -13.14
C THR A 152 6.51 5.39 -11.99
N ALA A 153 6.49 4.89 -10.74
CA ALA A 153 5.95 5.62 -9.59
C ALA A 153 7.03 6.33 -8.73
N SER A 154 8.32 6.06 -8.96
CA SER A 154 9.41 6.56 -8.09
C SER A 154 10.20 7.75 -8.67
N ILE A 155 9.92 8.18 -9.90
CA ILE A 155 10.70 9.22 -10.57
C ILE A 155 9.99 10.57 -10.46
N SER A 156 10.04 11.20 -9.28
CA SER A 156 9.76 12.64 -9.21
C SER A 156 10.68 13.45 -8.29
N HIS A 157 11.63 12.85 -7.56
CA HIS A 157 12.46 13.61 -6.62
C HIS A 157 13.98 13.27 -6.61
N GLY A 158 14.50 12.58 -7.63
CA GLY A 158 15.90 12.11 -7.63
C GLY A 158 16.76 12.44 -8.86
N HIS A 159 16.28 13.23 -9.81
CA HIS A 159 16.95 13.32 -11.14
C HIS A 159 18.13 14.32 -11.21
N SER A 160 18.43 15.06 -10.14
CA SER A 160 19.50 16.09 -10.17
C SER A 160 20.88 15.62 -9.71
N LEU A 161 21.00 14.47 -9.03
CA LEU A 161 22.28 14.03 -8.42
C LEU A 161 23.00 12.91 -9.20
N LEU A 162 22.29 12.15 -10.05
CA LEU A 162 22.89 11.04 -10.81
C LEU A 162 23.58 11.46 -12.11
N MET A 163 23.20 12.60 -12.71
CA MET A 163 23.85 13.12 -13.92
C MET A 163 25.27 13.65 -13.66
N THR A 164 25.54 14.16 -12.45
CA THR A 164 26.85 14.74 -12.10
C THR A 164 27.91 13.67 -11.81
N LEU A 165 27.50 12.48 -11.31
CA LEU A 165 28.43 11.38 -11.07
C LEU A 165 28.80 10.61 -12.35
N SER A 166 27.89 10.53 -13.33
CA SER A 166 28.17 9.90 -14.64
C SER A 166 29.18 10.71 -15.46
N GLN A 167 29.15 12.05 -15.41
CA GLN A 167 30.10 12.90 -16.12
C GLN A 167 31.51 12.94 -15.50
N SER A 168 31.64 12.68 -14.19
CA SER A 168 32.94 12.62 -13.52
C SER A 168 33.66 11.28 -13.74
N LEU A 169 32.93 10.17 -13.87
CA LEU A 169 33.52 8.84 -14.09
C LEU A 169 34.09 8.66 -15.51
N HIS A 170 33.63 9.41 -16.51
CA HIS A 170 34.19 9.38 -17.87
C HIS A 170 35.53 10.14 -18.03
N ARG A 171 35.92 10.98 -17.07
CA ARG A 171 37.22 11.69 -17.11
C ARG A 171 38.37 10.93 -16.44
N LEU A 172 38.07 9.83 -15.73
CA LEU A 172 39.08 9.02 -15.03
C LEU A 172 39.50 7.75 -15.80
N THR A 173 38.95 7.52 -16.99
CA THR A 173 39.31 6.38 -17.86
C THR A 173 39.82 6.83 -19.24
N ARG A 174 40.59 7.92 -19.28
CA ARG A 174 41.49 8.25 -20.39
C ARG A 174 42.83 8.71 -19.86
#